data_AF-A0AAW7FWG5-F1
#
_entry.id   AF-A0AAW7FWG5-F1
#
_cell.length_a   1.000
_cell.length_b   1.000
_cell.length_c   1.000
_cell.angle_alpha   90.00
_cell.angle_beta   90.00
_cell.angle_gamma   90.00
#
_symmetry.space_group_name_H-M   'P 1'
#
loop_
_entity.id
_entity.type
_entity.pdbx_description
1 polymer ?
#
loop_
_entity_poly.entity_id
_entity_poly.type
_entity_poly.pdbx_seq_one_letter_code
_entity_poly.pdbx_strand_id
1 'polypeptide(L)'
;MNLAAFWNNLLDGNFAYIFHAITHAHWSNVWAAISAIFTALAVIVAGWAMLRWRKQDELKAKMAFKTAIAEYLVNAVLLSISYEKDKNEDEIHDQINKTLTDFTACRHAWWMLEGLLDKDDCIKTAWDILSENNNKFVCGEINGDVIFSACRNILAKKFVFK
;
A
#
# COMPACT_ATOMS: atom_id res chain seq x y z
N MET A 1 -11.48 47.74 -15.83
CA MET A 1 -11.13 47.60 -14.39
C MET A 1 -9.91 46.72 -14.27
N ASN A 2 -8.84 47.23 -13.66
CA ASN A 2 -7.56 46.53 -13.54
C ASN A 2 -7.74 45.36 -12.55
N LEU A 3 -7.37 44.13 -12.93
CA LEU A 3 -7.58 42.94 -12.09
C LEU A 3 -6.96 43.12 -10.68
N ALA A 4 -5.82 43.81 -10.61
CA ALA A 4 -5.14 44.15 -9.36
C ALA A 4 -5.98 45.01 -8.40
N ALA A 5 -6.79 45.93 -8.92
CA ALA A 5 -7.67 46.76 -8.09
C ALA A 5 -8.87 45.98 -7.54
N PHE A 6 -9.33 44.94 -8.25
CA PHE A 6 -10.37 44.04 -7.75
C PHE A 6 -9.85 43.23 -6.55
N TRP A 7 -8.65 42.66 -6.67
CA TRP A 7 -8.04 41.83 -5.63
C TRP A 7 -7.73 42.60 -4.35
N ASN A 8 -7.18 43.82 -4.46
CA ASN A 8 -6.90 44.66 -3.28
C ASN A 8 -8.19 44.98 -2.52
N ASN A 9 -9.26 45.41 -3.23
CA ASN A 9 -10.53 45.72 -2.58
C ASN A 9 -11.23 44.47 -1.98
N LEU A 10 -11.07 43.29 -2.59
CA LEU A 10 -11.59 42.01 -2.10
C LEU A 10 -10.91 41.56 -0.81
N LEU A 11 -9.59 41.73 -0.72
CA LEU A 11 -8.82 41.39 0.48
C LEU A 11 -9.02 42.41 1.62
N ASP A 12 -9.27 43.68 1.28
CA ASP A 12 -9.51 44.77 2.23
C ASP A 12 -10.98 44.84 2.75
N GLY A 13 -11.86 43.94 2.30
CA GLY A 13 -13.26 43.83 2.79
C GLY A 13 -14.17 44.99 2.37
N ASN A 14 -13.78 45.79 1.37
CA ASN A 14 -14.55 46.97 0.95
C ASN A 14 -15.62 46.62 -0.10
N PHE A 15 -16.62 45.84 0.33
CA PHE A 15 -17.63 45.24 -0.55
C PHE A 15 -18.44 46.26 -1.37
N ALA A 16 -18.66 47.49 -0.86
CA ALA A 16 -19.40 48.52 -1.59
C ALA A 16 -18.72 48.95 -2.89
N TYR A 17 -17.39 49.11 -2.87
CA TYR A 17 -16.59 49.41 -4.07
C TYR A 17 -16.51 48.21 -5.01
N ILE A 18 -16.51 46.99 -4.48
CA ILE A 18 -16.53 45.76 -5.27
C ILE A 18 -17.85 45.63 -6.04
N PHE A 19 -19.00 45.85 -5.39
CA PHE A 19 -20.30 45.78 -6.04
C PHE A 19 -20.47 46.82 -7.15
N HIS A 20 -20.07 48.07 -6.90
CA HIS A 20 -20.09 49.13 -7.92
C HIS A 20 -19.13 48.84 -9.10
N ALA A 21 -18.02 48.17 -8.82
CA ALA A 21 -17.04 47.83 -9.85
C ALA A 21 -17.46 46.58 -10.65
N ILE A 22 -18.22 45.65 -10.04
CA ILE A 22 -18.85 44.49 -10.71
C ILE A 22 -19.94 44.93 -11.68
N THR A 23 -20.77 45.94 -11.34
CA THR A 23 -21.85 46.42 -12.22
C THR A 23 -21.35 47.05 -13.52
N HIS A 24 -20.10 47.52 -13.54
CA HIS A 24 -19.45 48.10 -14.73
C HIS A 24 -18.28 47.25 -15.27
N ALA A 25 -18.04 46.06 -14.71
CA ALA A 25 -17.00 45.16 -15.17
C ALA A 25 -17.48 44.31 -16.36
N HIS A 26 -16.56 43.99 -17.28
CA HIS A 26 -16.82 43.00 -18.31
C HIS A 26 -17.01 41.64 -17.63
N TRP A 27 -18.23 41.10 -17.65
CA TRP A 27 -18.65 39.91 -16.90
C TRP A 27 -17.74 38.69 -17.16
N SER A 28 -17.18 38.59 -18.37
CA SER A 28 -16.18 37.56 -18.73
C SER A 28 -14.93 37.59 -17.85
N ASN A 29 -14.45 38.77 -17.42
CA ASN A 29 -13.26 38.88 -16.57
C ASN A 29 -13.52 38.44 -15.13
N VAL A 30 -14.75 38.68 -14.63
CA VAL A 30 -15.18 38.24 -13.30
C VAL A 30 -15.28 36.72 -13.26
N TRP A 31 -15.92 36.11 -14.28
CA TRP A 31 -15.96 34.66 -14.40
C TRP A 31 -14.58 34.04 -14.59
N ALA A 32 -13.71 34.65 -15.40
CA ALA A 32 -12.35 34.16 -15.59
C ALA A 32 -11.56 34.15 -14.27
N ALA A 33 -11.70 35.20 -13.44
CA ALA A 33 -11.06 35.26 -12.13
C ALA A 33 -11.63 34.19 -11.17
N ILE A 34 -12.95 34.03 -11.11
CA ILE A 34 -13.60 33.01 -10.28
C ILE A 34 -13.16 31.61 -10.73
N SER A 35 -13.21 31.31 -12.02
CA SER A 35 -12.75 30.04 -12.58
C SER A 35 -11.27 29.79 -12.27
N ALA A 36 -10.41 30.80 -12.35
CA ALA A 36 -9.00 30.66 -12.02
C ALA A 36 -8.76 30.27 -10.55
N ILE A 37 -9.53 30.82 -9.60
CA ILE A 37 -9.46 30.44 -8.17
C ILE A 37 -9.86 28.97 -7.99
N PHE A 38 -11.00 28.57 -8.58
CA PHE A 38 -11.48 27.19 -8.47
C PHE A 38 -10.53 26.20 -9.13
N THR A 39 -9.94 26.55 -10.28
CA THR A 39 -8.91 25.73 -10.93
C THR A 39 -7.67 25.62 -10.05
N ALA A 40 -7.19 26.71 -9.44
CA ALA A 40 -6.05 26.68 -8.54
C ALA A 40 -6.30 25.80 -7.31
N LEU A 41 -7.48 25.93 -6.69
CA LEU A 41 -7.89 25.06 -5.57
C LEU A 41 -8.02 23.60 -5.99
N ALA A 42 -8.59 23.33 -7.16
CA ALA A 42 -8.70 21.99 -7.71
C ALA A 42 -7.32 21.35 -7.92
N VAL A 43 -6.34 22.11 -8.42
CA VAL A 43 -4.94 21.64 -8.57
C VAL A 43 -4.31 21.34 -7.21
N ILE A 44 -4.52 22.19 -6.20
CA ILE A 44 -4.01 21.95 -4.85
C ILE A 44 -4.61 20.66 -4.25
N VAL A 45 -5.94 20.50 -4.35
CA VAL A 45 -6.64 19.31 -3.84
C VAL A 45 -6.20 18.06 -4.60
N ALA A 46 -6.08 18.14 -5.93
CA ALA A 46 -5.60 17.04 -6.76
C ALA A 46 -4.16 16.64 -6.40
N GLY A 47 -3.28 17.63 -6.20
CA GLY A 47 -1.91 17.39 -5.74
C GLY A 47 -1.88 16.70 -4.37
N TRP A 48 -2.70 17.17 -3.43
CA TRP A 48 -2.81 16.54 -2.10
C TRP A 48 -3.37 15.11 -2.17
N ALA A 49 -4.39 14.89 -3.01
CA ALA A 49 -4.97 13.58 -3.24
C ALA A 49 -3.95 12.60 -3.83
N MET A 50 -3.15 13.02 -4.83
CA MET A 50 -2.09 12.18 -5.41
C MET A 50 -1.03 11.79 -4.38
N LEU A 51 -0.61 12.71 -3.52
CA LEU A 51 0.34 12.41 -2.44
C LEU A 51 -0.26 11.41 -1.42
N ARG A 52 -1.56 11.56 -1.11
CA ARG A 52 -2.26 10.64 -0.20
C ARG A 52 -2.42 9.25 -0.82
N TRP A 53 -2.75 9.18 -2.11
CA TRP A 53 -2.88 7.91 -2.83
C TRP A 53 -1.56 7.15 -2.87
N ARG A 54 -0.44 7.81 -3.14
CA ARG A 54 0.87 7.15 -3.11
C ARG A 54 1.13 6.47 -1.75
N LYS A 55 0.85 7.14 -0.64
CA LYS A 55 0.95 6.55 0.70
C LYS A 55 0.00 5.37 0.91
N GLN A 56 -1.19 5.40 0.31
CA GLN A 56 -2.15 4.29 0.38
C GLN A 56 -1.70 3.09 -0.46
N ASP A 57 -1.15 3.30 -1.65
CA ASP A 57 -0.62 2.24 -2.50
C ASP A 57 0.54 1.51 -1.82
N GLU A 58 1.46 2.25 -1.19
CA GLU A 58 2.54 1.66 -0.38
C GLU A 58 2.01 0.78 0.76
N LEU A 59 0.97 1.23 1.47
CA LEU A 59 0.38 0.43 2.55
C LEU A 59 -0.35 -0.80 1.99
N LYS A 60 -1.06 -0.65 0.88
CA LYS A 60 -1.79 -1.73 0.23
C LYS A 60 -0.82 -2.84 -0.20
N ALA A 61 0.34 -2.49 -0.75
CA ALA A 61 1.40 -3.45 -1.08
C ALA A 61 1.91 -4.20 0.17
N LYS A 62 2.18 -3.48 1.26
CA LYS A 62 2.61 -4.09 2.54
C LYS A 62 1.56 -5.03 3.13
N MET A 63 0.29 -4.65 3.04
CA MET A 63 -0.81 -5.49 3.49
C MET A 63 -0.98 -6.73 2.61
N ALA A 64 -0.87 -6.60 1.28
CA ALA A 64 -0.93 -7.73 0.36
C ALA A 64 0.16 -8.77 0.65
N PHE A 65 1.39 -8.32 0.91
CA PHE A 65 2.48 -9.19 1.34
C PHE A 65 2.19 -9.89 2.67
N LYS A 66 1.65 -9.16 3.65
CA LYS A 66 1.29 -9.71 4.95
C LYS A 66 0.19 -10.77 4.84
N THR A 67 -0.82 -10.52 4.01
CA THR A 67 -1.91 -11.47 3.75
C THR A 67 -1.36 -12.73 3.08
N ALA A 68 -0.51 -12.60 2.07
CA ALA A 68 0.11 -13.75 1.41
C ALA A 68 0.91 -14.62 2.41
N ILE A 69 1.70 -14.00 3.30
CA ILE A 69 2.42 -14.74 4.35
C ILE A 69 1.49 -15.45 5.32
N ALA A 70 0.36 -14.83 5.68
CA ALA A 70 -0.61 -15.46 6.56
C ALA A 70 -1.25 -16.70 5.91
N GLU A 71 -1.62 -16.60 4.64
CA GLU A 71 -2.17 -17.72 3.85
C GLU A 71 -1.15 -18.86 3.72
N TYR A 72 0.09 -18.52 3.37
CA TYR A 72 1.19 -19.48 3.32
C TYR A 72 1.42 -20.17 4.67
N LEU A 73 1.42 -19.41 5.78
CA LEU A 73 1.63 -19.98 7.12
C LEU A 73 0.55 -21.03 7.47
N VAL A 74 -0.71 -20.77 7.13
CA VAL A 74 -1.80 -21.73 7.37
C VAL A 74 -1.56 -23.01 6.58
N ASN A 75 -1.21 -22.91 5.30
CA ASN A 75 -1.01 -24.08 4.46
C ASN A 75 0.28 -24.84 4.79
N ALA A 76 1.33 -24.14 5.24
CA ALA A 76 2.56 -24.75 5.75
C ALA A 76 2.31 -25.54 7.05
N VAL A 77 1.49 -25.02 7.98
CA VAL A 77 1.09 -25.77 9.18
C VAL A 77 0.25 -26.99 8.81
N LEU A 78 -0.69 -26.85 7.88
CA LEU A 78 -1.51 -27.96 7.41
C LEU A 78 -0.66 -29.05 6.72
N LEU A 79 0.38 -28.65 5.98
CA LEU A 79 1.34 -29.57 5.38
C LEU A 79 2.11 -30.35 6.45
N SER A 80 2.61 -29.68 7.50
CA SER A 80 3.28 -30.33 8.63
C SER A 80 2.39 -31.38 9.30
N ILE A 81 1.12 -31.05 9.54
CA ILE A 81 0.14 -32.00 10.12
C ILE A 81 -0.11 -33.18 9.17
N SER A 82 -0.06 -32.94 7.85
CA SER A 82 -0.30 -33.98 6.85
C SER A 82 0.84 -34.99 6.78
N TYR A 83 2.08 -34.54 7.00
CA TYR A 83 3.24 -35.44 7.18
C TYR A 83 3.15 -36.28 8.45
N GLU A 84 2.61 -35.75 9.55
CA GLU A 84 2.46 -36.49 10.80
C GLU A 84 1.33 -37.54 10.78
N LYS A 85 0.28 -37.30 9.99
CA LYS A 85 -0.95 -38.12 9.99
C LYS A 85 -0.97 -39.28 8.99
N ASP A 86 0.14 -39.53 8.28
CA ASP A 86 0.25 -40.61 7.28
C ASP A 86 -0.93 -40.61 6.30
N LYS A 87 -1.26 -39.42 5.77
CA LYS A 87 -2.31 -39.22 4.77
C LYS A 87 -1.91 -39.87 3.44
N ASN A 88 -2.91 -40.15 2.60
CA ASN A 88 -2.68 -40.62 1.23
C ASN A 88 -1.70 -39.69 0.49
N GLU A 89 -0.80 -40.30 -0.29
CA GLU A 89 0.27 -39.63 -1.03
C GLU A 89 -0.27 -38.52 -1.96
N ASP A 90 -1.43 -38.76 -2.59
CA ASP A 90 -2.12 -37.77 -3.44
C ASP A 90 -2.56 -36.51 -2.66
N GLU A 91 -3.02 -36.66 -1.42
CA GLU A 91 -3.45 -35.52 -0.59
C GLU A 91 -2.25 -34.69 -0.12
N ILE A 92 -1.13 -35.36 0.18
CA ILE A 92 0.12 -34.71 0.56
C ILE A 92 0.66 -33.93 -0.65
N HIS A 93 0.64 -34.51 -1.84
CA HIS A 93 1.06 -33.84 -3.07
C HIS A 93 0.21 -32.61 -3.40
N ASP A 94 -1.11 -32.68 -3.26
CA ASP A 94 -1.99 -31.52 -3.46
C ASP A 94 -1.69 -30.41 -2.44
N GLN A 95 -1.44 -30.78 -1.18
CA GLN A 95 -1.10 -29.83 -0.13
C GLN A 95 0.28 -29.17 -0.35
N ILE A 96 1.26 -29.92 -0.85
CA ILE A 96 2.57 -29.40 -1.28
C ILE A 96 2.39 -28.37 -2.40
N ASN A 97 1.61 -28.70 -3.44
CA ASN A 97 1.38 -27.82 -4.58
C ASN A 97 0.70 -26.51 -4.16
N LYS A 98 -0.28 -26.58 -3.25
CA LYS A 98 -0.90 -25.39 -2.65
C LYS A 98 0.12 -24.54 -1.90
N THR A 99 0.90 -25.15 -1.03
CA THR A 99 1.94 -24.47 -0.24
C THR A 99 2.99 -23.78 -1.14
N LEU A 100 3.40 -24.43 -2.24
CA LEU A 100 4.31 -23.85 -3.24
C LEU A 100 3.66 -22.68 -4.00
N THR A 101 2.37 -22.78 -4.32
CA THR A 101 1.61 -21.72 -4.97
C THR A 101 1.53 -20.49 -4.07
N ASP A 102 1.19 -20.67 -2.79
CA ASP A 102 1.11 -19.56 -1.83
C ASP A 102 2.48 -18.93 -1.57
N PHE A 103 3.53 -19.75 -1.50
CA PHE A 103 4.89 -19.24 -1.38
C PHE A 103 5.31 -18.42 -2.60
N THR A 104 4.90 -18.84 -3.80
CA THR A 104 5.12 -18.08 -5.02
C THR A 104 4.36 -16.75 -4.99
N ALA A 105 3.13 -16.73 -4.49
CA ALA A 105 2.37 -15.51 -4.25
C ALA A 105 3.07 -14.57 -3.24
N CYS A 106 3.63 -15.12 -2.15
CA CYS A 106 4.46 -14.35 -1.21
C CYS A 106 5.67 -13.72 -1.89
N ARG A 107 6.36 -14.48 -2.75
CA ARG A 107 7.56 -14.00 -3.48
C ARG A 107 7.22 -12.90 -4.47
N HIS A 108 6.11 -13.03 -5.19
CA HIS A 108 5.62 -11.95 -6.04
C HIS A 108 5.27 -10.70 -5.23
N ALA A 109 4.56 -10.86 -4.12
CA ALA A 109 4.23 -9.73 -3.24
C ALA A 109 5.48 -9.07 -2.64
N TRP A 110 6.54 -9.84 -2.35
CA TRP A 110 7.84 -9.31 -1.94
C TRP A 110 8.49 -8.46 -3.03
N TRP A 111 8.49 -8.91 -4.28
CA TRP A 111 9.04 -8.12 -5.39
C TRP A 111 8.24 -6.84 -5.67
N MET A 112 6.91 -6.90 -5.56
CA MET A 112 6.03 -5.73 -5.70
C MET A 112 6.24 -4.68 -4.62
N LEU A 113 6.92 -5.02 -3.52
CA LEU A 113 7.31 -4.06 -2.51
C LEU A 113 8.52 -3.22 -2.92
N GLU A 114 9.25 -3.50 -4.00
CA GLU A 114 10.32 -2.64 -4.53
C GLU A 114 11.30 -2.08 -3.46
N GLY A 115 11.63 -2.88 -2.44
CA GLY A 115 12.52 -2.45 -1.35
C GLY A 115 11.89 -1.54 -0.29
N LEU A 116 10.56 -1.34 -0.30
CA LEU A 116 9.80 -0.61 0.74
C LEU A 116 10.03 -1.18 2.15
N LEU A 117 10.39 -2.46 2.26
CA LEU A 117 10.67 -3.16 3.53
C LEU A 117 12.17 -3.42 3.77
N ASP A 118 13.06 -3.00 2.86
CA ASP A 118 14.50 -3.23 3.00
C ASP A 118 15.12 -2.46 4.18
N LYS A 119 14.44 -1.41 4.63
CA LYS A 119 14.84 -0.62 5.82
C LYS A 119 14.56 -1.36 7.14
N ASP A 120 13.74 -2.40 7.10
CA ASP A 120 13.35 -3.19 8.27
C ASP A 120 14.15 -4.50 8.33
N ASP A 121 15.35 -4.45 8.93
CA ASP A 121 16.27 -5.58 9.01
C ASP A 121 15.60 -6.88 9.51
N CYS A 122 14.73 -6.78 10.52
CA CYS A 122 14.01 -7.93 11.06
C CYS A 122 13.08 -8.61 10.03
N ILE A 123 12.41 -7.84 9.16
CA ILE A 123 11.54 -8.42 8.12
C ILE A 123 12.39 -9.03 7.02
N LYS A 124 13.45 -8.34 6.61
CA LYS A 124 14.35 -8.80 5.57
C LYS A 124 15.04 -10.10 5.96
N THR A 125 15.63 -10.17 7.15
CA THR A 125 16.25 -11.40 7.65
C THR A 125 15.24 -12.55 7.77
N ALA A 126 14.02 -12.28 8.25
CA ALA A 126 12.97 -13.30 8.32
C ALA A 126 12.56 -13.79 6.93
N TRP A 127 12.49 -12.89 5.94
CA TRP A 127 12.19 -13.24 4.55
C TRP A 127 13.31 -14.06 3.90
N ASP A 128 14.57 -13.70 4.13
CA ASP A 128 15.72 -14.41 3.58
C ASP A 128 15.77 -15.85 4.12
N ILE A 129 15.58 -16.02 5.44
CA ILE A 129 15.44 -17.34 6.08
C ILE A 129 14.30 -18.14 5.44
N LEU A 130 13.15 -17.51 5.24
CA LEU A 130 12.00 -18.16 4.62
C LEU A 130 12.29 -18.59 3.18
N SER A 131 12.94 -17.72 2.40
CA SER A 131 13.23 -17.96 0.99
C SER A 131 14.26 -19.06 0.77
N GLU A 132 15.27 -19.15 1.63
CA GLU A 132 16.32 -20.17 1.55
C GLU A 132 15.85 -21.55 2.04
N ASN A 133 14.93 -21.60 3.01
CA ASN A 133 14.52 -22.84 3.66
C ASN A 133 13.19 -23.43 3.15
N ASN A 134 12.40 -22.68 2.37
CA ASN A 134 11.10 -23.17 1.88
C ASN A 134 11.20 -24.50 1.10
N ASN A 135 12.16 -24.63 0.19
CA ASN A 135 12.30 -25.86 -0.59
C ASN A 135 12.63 -27.06 0.31
N LYS A 136 13.51 -26.87 1.30
CA LYS A 136 13.89 -27.91 2.25
C LYS A 136 12.73 -28.31 3.16
N PHE A 137 11.87 -27.36 3.54
CA PHE A 137 10.65 -27.65 4.29
C PHE A 137 9.63 -28.44 3.47
N VAL A 138 9.39 -28.04 2.23
CA VAL A 138 8.47 -28.75 1.33
C VAL A 138 8.97 -30.17 0.99
N CYS A 139 10.29 -30.39 0.99
CA CYS A 139 10.87 -31.72 0.85
C CYS A 139 10.89 -32.53 2.16
N GLY A 140 10.44 -31.97 3.29
CA GLY A 140 10.45 -32.63 4.60
C GLY A 140 11.83 -32.74 5.27
N GLU A 141 12.84 -32.02 4.77
CA GLU A 141 14.22 -32.08 5.28
C GLU A 141 14.45 -31.22 6.54
N ILE A 142 13.57 -30.22 6.76
CA ILE A 142 13.67 -29.28 7.88
C ILE A 142 12.36 -29.22 8.64
N ASN A 143 12.47 -29.10 9.98
CA ASN A 143 11.34 -28.95 10.87
C ASN A 143 10.66 -27.56 10.69
N GLY A 144 9.32 -27.54 10.68
CA GLY A 144 8.53 -26.35 10.33
C GLY A 144 8.73 -25.14 11.25
N ASP A 145 9.27 -25.33 12.45
CA ASP A 145 9.43 -24.27 13.46
C ASP A 145 10.22 -23.05 12.99
N VAL A 146 11.27 -23.26 12.18
CA VAL A 146 12.08 -22.15 11.64
C VAL A 146 11.26 -21.30 10.67
N ILE A 147 10.43 -21.95 9.84
CA ILE A 147 9.54 -21.28 8.90
C ILE A 147 8.40 -20.58 9.65
N PHE A 148 7.77 -21.26 10.62
CA PHE A 148 6.67 -20.69 11.38
C PHE A 148 7.11 -19.48 12.21
N SER A 149 8.30 -19.53 12.80
CA SER A 149 8.87 -18.39 13.53
C SER A 149 9.20 -17.22 12.60
N ALA A 150 9.78 -17.47 11.43
CA ALA A 150 10.03 -16.44 10.42
C ALA A 150 8.71 -15.76 9.95
N CYS A 151 7.69 -16.54 9.60
CA CYS A 151 6.37 -16.02 9.23
C CYS A 151 5.74 -15.21 10.37
N ARG A 152 5.78 -15.71 11.62
CA ARG A 152 5.25 -14.99 12.79
C ARG A 152 5.97 -13.67 13.04
N ASN A 153 7.29 -13.62 12.87
CA ASN A 153 8.07 -12.38 13.02
C ASN A 153 7.63 -11.31 12.01
N ILE A 154 7.39 -11.70 10.76
CA ILE A 154 6.89 -10.80 9.73
C ILE A 154 5.45 -10.34 10.06
N LEU A 155 4.59 -11.27 10.50
CA LEU A 155 3.21 -10.98 10.85
C LEU A 155 3.06 -10.14 12.13
N ALA A 156 3.97 -10.25 13.09
CA ALA A 156 3.94 -9.50 14.34
C ALA A 156 4.18 -8.00 14.13
N LYS A 157 4.89 -7.63 13.06
CA LYS A 157 5.19 -6.23 12.77
C LYS A 157 3.93 -5.49 12.28
N LYS A 158 3.66 -4.34 12.89
CA LYS A 158 2.55 -3.45 12.49
C LYS A 158 3.00 -2.54 11.36
N PHE A 159 2.32 -2.63 10.21
CA PHE A 159 2.43 -1.62 9.16
C PHE A 159 1.46 -0.49 9.49
N VAL A 160 2.00 0.67 9.88
CA VAL A 160 1.20 1.85 10.24
C VAL A 160 1.58 2.99 9.30
N PHE A 161 0.59 3.80 8.89
CA PHE A 161 0.84 5.07 8.21
C PHE A 161 1.70 5.97 9.12
N LYS A 162 2.90 6.33 8.67
CA LYS A 162 3.64 7.48 9.21
C LYS A 162 3.52 8.67 8.25
#